data_AF-S0F4S6-F1
#
_entry.id   AF-S0F4S6-F1
#
_cell.length_a   1.000
_cell.length_b   1.000
_cell.length_c   1.000
_cell.angle_alpha   90.00
_cell.angle_beta   90.00
_cell.angle_gamma   90.00
#
_symmetry.space_group_name_H-M   'P 1'
#
loop_
_entity.id
_entity.type
_entity.pdbx_description
1 polymer ?
#
loop_
_entity_poly.entity_id
_entity_poly.type
_entity_poly.pdbx_seq_one_letter_code
_entity_poly.pdbx_strand_id
1 'polypeptide(L)' 'MELEAFLQHAKERKPLNTPEIYEFMNRASDEARRITFELNGAYHSMPEVRDLFARLFGKPVDPSFRVFPPFYT' A
#
# COMPACT_ATOMS: atom_id res chain seq x y z
N MET A 1 -13.73 -9.36 -2.69
CA MET A 1 -12.72 -9.86 -3.65
C MET A 1 -11.31 -9.90 -3.07
N GLU A 2 -10.48 -10.77 -3.64
CA GLU A 2 -9.03 -10.87 -3.41
C GLU A 2 -8.23 -9.92 -4.30
N LEU A 3 -6.96 -9.67 -3.95
CA LEU A 3 -6.08 -8.72 -4.64
C LEU A 3 -5.92 -9.04 -6.13
N GLU A 4 -5.68 -10.31 -6.48
CA GLU A 4 -5.48 -10.74 -7.87
C GLU A 4 -6.71 -10.47 -8.74
N ALA A 5 -7.90 -10.71 -8.18
CA ALA A 5 -9.15 -10.44 -8.87
C ALA A 5 -9.37 -8.94 -9.08
N PHE A 6 -9.10 -8.12 -8.05
CA PHE A 6 -9.15 -6.67 -8.16
C PHE A 6 -8.17 -6.14 -9.22
N LEU A 7 -6.91 -6.61 -9.20
CA LEU A 7 -5.88 -6.19 -10.15
C LEU A 7 -6.25 -6.54 -11.60
N GLN A 8 -6.81 -7.72 -11.84
CA GLN A 8 -7.28 -8.12 -13.16
C GLN A 8 -8.45 -7.23 -13.63
N HIS A 9 -9.42 -6.96 -12.76
CA HIS A 9 -10.54 -6.05 -13.07
C HIS A 9 -10.05 -4.62 -13.39
N ALA A 10 -9.11 -4.09 -12.59
CA ALA A 10 -8.53 -2.78 -12.79
C ALA A 10 -7.69 -2.70 -14.09
N LYS A 11 -6.95 -3.75 -14.43
CA LYS A 11 -6.16 -3.85 -15.66
C LYS A 11 -7.04 -3.74 -16.91
N GLU A 12 -8.27 -4.24 -16.84
CA GLU A 12 -9.28 -4.15 -17.90
C GLU A 12 -9.92 -2.75 -18.00
N ARG A 13 -9.54 -1.80 -17.12
CA ARG A 13 -10.08 -0.43 -17.05
C ARG A 13 -11.59 -0.38 -16.86
N LYS A 14 -12.15 -1.44 -16.23
CA LYS A 14 -13.56 -1.47 -15.85
C LYS A 14 -13.83 -0.47 -14.72
N PRO A 15 -15.05 0.07 -14.62
CA PRO A 15 -15.44 0.91 -13.51
C PRO A 15 -15.22 0.23 -12.15
N LEU A 16 -14.72 0.99 -11.18
CA LEU A 16 -14.55 0.55 -9.80
C LEU A 16 -15.76 0.97 -8.97
N ASN A 17 -16.95 0.51 -9.35
CA ASN A 17 -18.22 1.09 -8.86
C ASN A 17 -19.22 0.08 -8.28
N THR A 18 -18.74 -1.06 -7.76
CA THR A 18 -19.59 -2.09 -7.14
C THR A 18 -19.36 -2.15 -5.62
N PRO A 19 -20.37 -2.57 -4.83
CA PRO A 19 -20.22 -2.72 -3.37
C PRO A 19 -19.01 -3.58 -2.96
N GLU A 20 -18.79 -4.70 -3.63
CA GLU A 20 -17.65 -5.58 -3.37
C GLU A 20 -16.30 -4.88 -3.61
N ILE A 21 -16.19 -4.07 -4.67
CA ILE A 21 -14.98 -3.31 -4.97
C ILE A 21 -14.75 -2.23 -3.90
N TYR A 22 -15.81 -1.54 -3.46
CA TYR A 22 -15.71 -0.55 -2.41
C TYR A 22 -15.24 -1.16 -1.08
N GLU A 23 -15.78 -2.31 -0.70
CA GLU A 23 -15.36 -3.02 0.51
C GLU A 23 -13.90 -3.45 0.45
N PHE A 24 -13.45 -3.97 -0.71
CA PHE A 24 -12.05 -4.28 -0.92
C PHE A 24 -11.16 -3.04 -0.81
N MET A 25 -11.50 -1.95 -1.50
CA MET A 25 -10.73 -0.71 -1.47
C MET A 25 -10.68 -0.11 -0.07
N ASN A 26 -11.76 -0.18 0.71
CA ASN A 26 -11.80 0.28 2.10
C ASN A 26 -10.82 -0.50 2.99
N ARG A 27 -10.83 -1.84 2.90
CA ARG A 27 -9.88 -2.68 3.66
C ARG A 27 -8.43 -2.43 3.25
N ALA A 28 -8.15 -2.42 1.94
CA ALA A 28 -6.81 -2.17 1.44
C ALA A 28 -6.30 -0.77 1.82
N SER A 29 -7.16 0.23 1.76
CA SER A 29 -6.83 1.60 2.17
C SER A 29 -6.57 1.71 3.67
N ASP A 30 -7.35 1.01 4.50
CA ASP A 30 -7.13 0.96 5.95
C ASP A 30 -5.78 0.31 6.31
N GLU A 31 -5.45 -0.80 5.68
CA GLU A 31 -4.16 -1.48 5.83
C GLU A 31 -2.99 -0.58 5.42
N ALA A 32 -3.07 0.05 4.25
CA ALA A 32 -2.05 0.99 3.76
C ALA A 32 -1.90 2.19 4.72
N ARG A 33 -3.02 2.76 5.19
CA ARG A 33 -3.02 3.90 6.10
C ARG A 33 -2.34 3.61 7.43
N ARG A 34 -2.49 2.42 8.01
CA ARG A 34 -1.78 2.07 9.24
C ARG A 34 -0.26 2.15 9.07
N ILE A 35 0.24 1.63 7.95
CA ILE A 35 1.67 1.62 7.64
C ILE A 35 2.17 3.04 7.32
N THR A 36 1.41 3.83 6.55
CA THR A 36 1.82 5.20 6.23
C THR A 36 1.75 6.13 7.45
N PHE A 37 0.83 5.91 8.39
CA PHE A 37 0.83 6.61 9.67
C PHE A 37 2.06 6.25 10.52
N GLU A 38 2.42 4.97 10.60
CA GLU A 38 3.64 4.51 11.27
C GLU A 38 4.89 5.17 10.65
N LEU A 39 5.00 5.14 9.32
CA LEU A 39 6.10 5.75 8.55
C LEU A 39 6.20 7.26 8.76
N ASN A 40 5.07 7.97 8.73
CA ASN A 40 5.05 9.43 8.75
C ASN A 40 5.09 10.02 10.17
N GLY A 41 4.70 9.24 11.19
CA GLY A 41 4.49 9.71 12.56
C GLY A 41 5.72 9.66 13.48
N ALA A 42 6.82 9.05 13.04
CA ALA A 42 8.03 8.88 13.84
C ALA A 42 9.30 8.91 12.99
N TYR A 43 10.46 9.08 13.65
CA TYR A 43 11.74 8.89 12.99
C TYR A 43 11.98 7.41 12.73
N HIS A 44 12.48 7.10 11.53
CA HIS A 44 12.89 5.76 11.10
C HIS A 44 14.25 5.84 10.42
N SER A 45 15.12 4.89 10.75
CA SER A 45 16.34 4.64 9.99
C SER A 45 16.02 4.14 8.57
N MET A 46 16.98 4.24 7.65
CA MET A 46 16.77 3.78 6.27
C MET A 46 16.42 2.27 6.16
N PRO A 47 17.00 1.36 6.97
CA PRO A 47 16.52 -0.02 7.06
C PRO A 47 15.04 -0.12 7.46
N GLU A 48 14.62 0.54 8.53
CA GLU A 48 13.22 0.52 9.00
C GLU A 48 12.25 1.08 7.95
N VAL A 49 12.66 2.15 7.24
CA VAL A 49 11.88 2.68 6.10
C VAL A 49 11.68 1.60 5.03
N ARG A 50 12.73 0.84 4.67
CA ARG A 50 12.58 -0.26 3.69
C ARG A 50 11.67 -1.38 4.19
N ASP A 51 11.72 -1.71 5.48
CA ASP A 51 10.84 -2.73 6.07
C ASP A 51 9.37 -2.29 6.04
N LEU A 52 9.10 -1.01 6.34
CA LEU A 52 7.76 -0.42 6.22
C LEU A 52 7.27 -0.44 4.76
N PHE A 53 8.11 -0.10 3.81
CA PHE A 53 7.76 -0.17 2.38
C PHE A 53 7.58 -1.61 1.88
N ALA A 54 8.34 -2.56 2.41
CA ALA A 54 8.17 -3.98 2.06
C ALA A 54 6.81 -4.51 2.54
N ARG A 55 6.39 -4.12 3.75
CA ARG A 55 5.03 -4.36 4.26
C ARG A 55 3.98 -3.68 3.38
N LEU A 56 4.17 -2.41 3.03
CA LEU A 56 3.22 -1.64 2.22
C LEU A 56 3.05 -2.19 0.81
N PHE A 57 4.14 -2.63 0.17
CA PHE A 57 4.10 -3.17 -1.19
C PHE A 57 3.73 -4.65 -1.25
N GLY A 58 3.70 -5.35 -0.11
CA GLY A 58 3.52 -6.79 -0.05
C GLY A 58 4.66 -7.58 -0.71
N LYS A 59 5.85 -6.97 -0.86
CA LYS A 59 7.02 -7.60 -1.49
C LYS A 59 8.33 -6.97 -1.01
N PRO A 60 9.47 -7.69 -1.10
CA PRO A 60 10.78 -7.13 -0.76
C PRO A 60 11.09 -5.84 -1.53
N VAL A 61 11.79 -4.93 -0.85
CA VAL A 61 12.25 -3.65 -1.39
C VAL A 61 13.75 -3.72 -1.65
N ASP A 62 14.19 -3.11 -2.75
CA ASP A 62 15.61 -3.07 -3.11
C ASP A 62 16.45 -2.35 -2.02
N PRO A 63 17.66 -2.83 -1.66
CA PRO A 63 18.52 -2.18 -0.68
C PRO A 63 18.88 -0.71 -1.00
N SER A 64 18.87 -0.33 -2.29
CA SER A 64 19.13 1.03 -2.75
C SER A 64 17.90 1.95 -2.63
N PHE A 65 16.72 1.43 -2.29
CA PHE A 65 15.50 2.23 -2.18
C PHE A 65 15.64 3.31 -1.10
N ARG A 66 15.17 4.53 -1.42
CA ARG A 66 15.17 5.71 -0.56
C ARG A 66 13.90 6.49 -0.80
N VAL A 67 13.17 6.78 0.27
CA VAL A 67 12.05 7.72 0.31
C VAL A 67 12.12 8.45 1.65
N PHE A 68 11.80 9.75 1.64
CA PHE A 68 11.77 10.57 2.83
C PHE A 68 10.32 10.88 3.19
N PRO A 69 9.85 10.53 4.41
CA PRO A 69 8.52 10.89 4.87
C PRO A 69 8.28 12.42 4.84
N PRO A 70 7.03 12.89 4.63
CA PRO A 70 5.82 12.09 4.56
C PRO A 70 5.58 11.45 3.17
N PHE A 71 4.98 10.26 3.17
CA PHE A 71 4.55 9.54 1.98
C PHE A 71 3.01 9.35 1.95
N TYR A 72 2.41 9.47 0.76
CA TYR A 72 0.98 9.34 0.52
C TYR A 72 0.71 8.40 -0.66
N THR A 73 -0.35 7.60 -0.57
CA THR A 73 -0.80 6.60 -1.57
C THR A 73 -2.02 7.06 -2.33
#